data_AF-A0A7D5CXA5-F1
#
_entry.id   AF-A0A7D5CXA5-F1
#
_cell.length_a   1.000
_cell.length_b   1.000
_cell.length_c   1.000
_cell.angle_alpha   90.00
_cell.angle_beta   90.00
_cell.angle_gamma   90.00
#
_symmetry.space_group_name_H-M   'P 1'
#
loop_
_entity.id
_entity.type
_entity.pdbx_description
1 polymer ?
#
loop_
_entity_poly.entity_id
_entity_poly.type
_entity_poly.pdbx_seq_one_letter_code
_entity_poly.pdbx_strand_id
1 'polypeptide(L)'
;MVSQEPDLDDVPNRVSVRTDPDAGYATRYKTLHDAQHALDETSKTKAILAACRHVDADRRGKRRAIEYLADRLPPKELAEVCRRLSTSELQLDVGFDSAEEMLEVRVGEK
;
A
#
# COMPACT_ATOMS: atom_id res chain seq x y z
N MET A 1 -14.69 20.11 8.64
CA MET A 1 -13.75 19.29 9.41
C MET A 1 -12.46 20.08 9.51
N VAL A 2 -12.11 20.55 10.72
CA VAL A 2 -10.86 21.27 10.96
C VAL A 2 -9.75 20.23 10.89
N SER A 3 -8.90 20.32 9.86
CA SER A 3 -7.65 19.55 9.84
C SER A 3 -6.75 20.22 10.86
N GLN A 4 -6.62 19.62 12.05
CA GLN A 4 -5.62 20.06 13.01
C GLN A 4 -4.27 19.72 12.38
N GLU A 5 -3.55 20.75 11.94
CA GLU A 5 -2.17 20.58 11.50
C GLU A 5 -1.38 19.99 12.67
N PRO A 6 -0.54 18.97 12.44
CA PRO A 6 0.24 18.37 13.52
C PRO A 6 1.16 19.42 14.12
N ASP A 7 1.16 19.50 15.45
CA ASP A 7 2.11 20.34 16.18
C ASP A 7 3.52 19.87 15.83
N LEU A 8 4.29 20.75 15.18
CA LEU A 8 5.62 20.43 14.66
C LEU A 8 6.61 20.17 15.80
N ASP A 9 6.31 20.63 17.01
CA ASP A 9 7.10 20.37 18.22
C ASP A 9 6.91 18.93 18.74
N ASP A 10 5.82 18.25 18.37
CA ASP A 10 5.53 16.84 18.68
C ASP A 10 6.00 15.87 17.58
N VAL A 11 6.44 16.37 16.42
CA VAL A 11 6.96 15.54 15.33
C VAL A 11 8.41 15.17 15.63
N PRO A 12 8.77 13.88 15.76
CA PRO A 12 10.15 13.48 16.00
C PRO A 12 11.08 14.05 14.92
N ASN A 13 12.01 14.92 15.32
CA ASN A 13 12.94 15.59 14.39
C ASN A 13 13.92 14.61 13.69
N ARG A 14 13.98 13.36 14.16
CA ARG A 14 14.80 12.30 13.60
C ARG A 14 14.18 10.93 13.90
N VAL A 15 13.67 10.27 12.86
CA VAL A 15 13.28 8.86 12.92
C VAL A 15 14.39 8.04 12.26
N SER A 16 15.11 7.26 13.07
CA SER A 16 16.06 6.27 12.57
C SER A 16 15.40 4.90 12.54
N VAL A 17 15.21 4.34 11.35
CA VAL A 17 14.88 2.91 11.24
C VAL A 17 16.10 2.13 11.72
N ARG A 18 15.93 1.29 12.75
CA ARG A 18 17.01 0.46 13.26
C ARG A 18 17.36 -0.59 12.21
N THR A 19 18.53 -0.42 11.61
CA THR A 19 19.08 -1.34 10.63
C THR A 19 20.36 -1.97 11.20
N ASP A 20 20.32 -2.42 12.45
CA ASP A 20 21.40 -3.27 12.95
C ASP A 20 21.31 -4.63 12.26
N PRO A 21 22.45 -5.29 11.96
CA PRO A 21 22.44 -6.62 11.39
C PRO A 21 21.84 -7.62 12.39
N ASP A 22 20.54 -7.84 12.27
CA ASP A 22 19.77 -8.88 12.93
C ASP A 22 19.16 -9.82 11.87
N ALA A 23 18.51 -10.89 12.32
CA ALA A 23 17.90 -11.87 11.42
C ALA A 23 16.83 -11.27 10.47
N GLY A 24 16.29 -10.09 10.78
CA GLY A 24 15.30 -9.38 9.96
C GLY A 24 15.86 -8.23 9.12
N TYR A 25 17.14 -7.88 9.28
CA TYR A 25 17.78 -6.72 8.65
C TYR A 25 17.74 -6.81 7.12
N ALA A 26 18.20 -7.94 6.58
CA ALA A 26 18.26 -8.17 5.14
C ALA A 26 16.87 -8.09 4.51
N THR A 27 15.87 -8.69 5.15
CA THR A 27 14.47 -8.66 4.72
C THR A 27 13.94 -7.24 4.68
N ARG A 28 14.08 -6.46 5.77
CA ARG A 28 13.61 -5.06 5.82
C ARG A 28 14.26 -4.20 4.75
N TYR A 29 15.58 -4.35 4.56
CA TYR A 29 16.32 -3.54 3.60
C TYR A 29 15.94 -3.89 2.16
N LYS A 30 15.77 -5.19 1.86
CA LYS A 30 15.27 -5.67 0.58
C LYS A 30 13.86 -5.12 0.30
N THR A 31 12.92 -5.29 1.23
CA THR A 31 11.55 -4.77 1.07
C THR A 31 11.51 -3.27 0.82
N LEU A 32 12.32 -2.48 1.54
CA LEU A 32 12.39 -1.04 1.33
C LEU A 32 13.02 -0.64 -0.01
N HIS A 33 14.00 -1.42 -0.48
CA HIS A 33 14.60 -1.23 -1.79
C HIS A 33 13.61 -1.58 -2.91
N ASP A 34 12.90 -2.69 -2.78
CA ASP A 34 11.88 -3.12 -3.75
C ASP A 34 10.73 -2.10 -3.80
N ALA A 35 10.27 -1.60 -2.64
CA ALA A 35 9.27 -0.53 -2.57
C ALA A 35 9.77 0.78 -3.21
N GLN A 36 11.05 1.10 -3.04
CA GLN A 36 11.65 2.28 -3.66
C GLN A 36 11.59 2.19 -5.19
N HIS A 37 11.92 1.03 -5.76
CA HIS A 37 11.85 0.80 -7.20
C HIS A 37 10.40 0.75 -7.70
N ALA A 38 9.51 0.05 -7.00
CA ALA A 38 8.11 -0.10 -7.38
C ALA A 38 7.33 1.23 -7.36
N LEU A 39 7.71 2.16 -6.48
CA LEU A 39 7.09 3.47 -6.34
C LEU A 39 7.85 4.59 -7.06
N ASP A 40 8.94 4.27 -7.76
CA ASP A 40 9.83 5.22 -8.45
C ASP A 40 10.30 6.37 -7.55
N GLU A 41 10.75 6.05 -6.34
CA GLU A 41 11.17 7.03 -5.35
C GLU A 41 12.69 7.09 -5.18
N THR A 42 13.21 8.28 -4.86
CA THR A 42 14.68 8.47 -4.77
C THR A 42 15.27 8.03 -3.44
N SER A 43 14.45 7.67 -2.45
CA SER A 43 14.92 7.17 -1.16
C SER A 43 13.91 6.25 -0.47
N LYS A 44 14.39 5.39 0.44
CA LYS A 44 13.55 4.51 1.28
C LYS A 44 12.51 5.30 2.08
N THR A 45 12.88 6.46 2.64
CA THR A 45 11.95 7.34 3.37
C THR A 45 10.85 7.86 2.46
N LYS A 46 11.20 8.30 1.23
CA LYS A 46 10.19 8.76 0.27
C LYS A 46 9.28 7.62 -0.18
N ALA A 47 9.82 6.41 -0.37
CA ALA A 47 9.03 5.22 -0.66
C ALA A 47 8.01 4.91 0.45
N ILE A 48 8.41 4.98 1.71
CA ILE A 48 7.48 4.82 2.86
C ILE A 48 6.38 5.89 2.80
N LEU A 49 6.76 7.16 2.64
CA LEU A 49 5.79 8.26 2.57
C LEU A 49 4.85 8.12 1.38
N ALA A 50 5.35 7.68 0.22
CA ALA A 50 4.57 7.43 -0.99
C ALA A 50 3.56 6.29 -0.76
N ALA A 51 4.00 5.18 -0.15
CA ALA A 51 3.11 4.08 0.22
C ALA A 51 1.98 4.54 1.17
N CYS A 52 2.32 5.31 2.21
CA CYS A 52 1.32 5.87 3.12
C CYS A 52 0.33 6.79 2.38
N ARG A 53 0.82 7.71 1.54
CA ARG A 53 -0.03 8.58 0.72
C ARG A 53 -0.94 7.79 -0.22
N HIS A 54 -0.42 6.70 -0.80
CA HIS A 54 -1.18 5.82 -1.69
C HIS A 54 -2.32 5.12 -0.96
N VAL A 55 -2.06 4.52 0.20
CA VAL A 55 -3.10 3.88 1.05
C VAL A 55 -4.18 4.90 1.44
N ASP A 56 -3.77 6.11 1.80
CA ASP A 56 -4.71 7.18 2.12
C ASP A 56 -5.55 7.64 0.92
N ALA A 57 -4.94 7.74 -0.25
CA ALA A 57 -5.62 8.07 -1.49
C ALA A 57 -6.62 6.97 -1.90
N ASP A 58 -6.21 5.69 -1.80
CA ASP A 58 -7.04 4.52 -2.06
C ASP A 58 -8.26 4.51 -1.12
N ARG A 59 -8.05 4.66 0.19
CA ARG A 59 -9.13 4.75 1.18
C ARG A 59 -10.12 5.86 0.85
N ARG A 60 -9.63 7.05 0.48
CA ARG A 60 -10.50 8.17 0.09
C ARG A 60 -11.24 7.89 -1.22
N GLY A 61 -10.58 7.28 -2.20
CA GLY A 61 -11.16 6.92 -3.50
C GLY A 61 -12.28 5.90 -3.35
N LYS A 62 -12.04 4.81 -2.62
CA LYS A 62 -13.03 3.78 -2.29
C LYS A 62 -14.24 4.36 -1.58
N ARG A 63 -14.03 5.22 -0.57
CA ARG A 63 -15.14 5.89 0.12
C ARG A 63 -15.99 6.73 -0.84
N ARG A 64 -15.36 7.58 -1.66
CA ARG A 64 -16.08 8.40 -2.66
C ARG A 64 -16.85 7.56 -3.66
N ALA A 65 -16.28 6.43 -4.10
CA ALA A 65 -16.95 5.50 -5.01
C ALA A 65 -18.20 4.88 -4.35
N ILE A 66 -18.09 4.45 -3.09
CA ILE A 66 -19.22 3.89 -2.34
C ILE A 66 -20.31 4.97 -2.14
N GLU A 67 -19.94 6.18 -1.73
CA GLU A 67 -20.88 7.30 -1.58
C GLU A 67 -21.61 7.62 -2.89
N TYR A 68 -20.89 7.67 -4.01
CA TYR A 68 -21.47 7.89 -5.33
C TYR A 68 -22.44 6.78 -5.76
N LEU A 69 -22.12 5.53 -5.45
CA LEU A 69 -22.92 4.37 -5.83
C LEU A 69 -24.10 4.11 -4.91
N ALA A 70 -24.07 4.60 -3.67
CA ALA A 70 -25.13 4.40 -2.69
C ALA A 70 -26.49 4.92 -3.16
N ASP A 71 -26.50 6.03 -3.92
CA ASP A 71 -27.73 6.62 -4.47
C ASP A 71 -28.19 5.98 -5.80
N ARG A 72 -27.40 5.05 -6.35
CA ARG A 72 -27.59 4.50 -7.71
C ARG A 72 -27.85 3.00 -7.74
N LEU A 73 -27.37 2.27 -6.74
CA LEU A 73 -27.46 0.82 -6.70
C LEU A 73 -28.43 0.35 -5.61
N PRO A 74 -29.20 -0.72 -5.87
CA PRO A 74 -29.92 -1.42 -4.82
C PRO A 74 -28.97 -1.89 -3.71
N PRO A 75 -29.43 -1.98 -2.45
CA PRO A 75 -28.57 -2.32 -1.30
C PRO A 75 -27.75 -3.61 -1.47
N LYS A 76 -28.31 -4.61 -2.15
CA LYS A 76 -27.64 -5.90 -2.40
C LYS A 76 -26.45 -5.77 -3.36
N GLU A 77 -26.57 -4.93 -4.38
CA GLU A 77 -25.51 -4.68 -5.35
C GLU A 77 -24.43 -3.77 -4.75
N LEU A 78 -24.83 -2.77 -3.97
CA LEU A 78 -23.89 -1.93 -3.22
C LEU A 78 -23.05 -2.76 -2.23
N ALA A 79 -23.66 -3.71 -1.52
CA ALA A 79 -22.95 -4.61 -0.62
C ALA A 79 -21.90 -5.47 -1.35
N GLU A 80 -22.20 -5.90 -2.58
CA GLU A 80 -21.25 -6.64 -3.42
C GLU A 80 -20.09 -5.76 -3.89
N VAL A 81 -20.37 -4.50 -4.28
CA VAL A 81 -19.33 -3.52 -4.61
C VAL A 81 -18.42 -3.26 -3.40
N CYS A 82 -18.99 -3.04 -2.22
CA CYS A 82 -18.22 -2.88 -0.99
C CYS A 82 -17.33 -4.09 -0.70
N ARG A 83 -17.82 -5.33 -0.92
CA ARG A 83 -17.00 -6.54 -0.79
C ARG A 83 -15.82 -6.56 -1.75
N ARG A 84 -16.03 -6.19 -3.02
CA ARG A 84 -14.96 -6.18 -4.04
C ARG A 84 -13.92 -5.09 -3.79
N LEU A 85 -14.35 -3.92 -3.33
CA LEU A 85 -13.46 -2.81 -2.98
C LEU A 85 -12.73 -3.04 -1.65
N SER A 86 -13.29 -3.87 -0.78
CA SER A 86 -12.63 -4.32 0.44
C SER A 86 -11.52 -5.30 0.07
N THR A 87 -10.29 -4.81 0.01
CA THR A 87 -9.10 -5.66 -0.12
C THR A 87 -8.90 -6.42 1.19
N SER A 88 -9.65 -7.51 1.34
CA SER A 88 -9.63 -8.38 2.52
C SER A 88 -8.62 -9.51 2.32
N GLU A 89 -8.35 -9.84 1.06
CA GLU A 89 -7.38 -10.84 0.62
C GLU A 89 -6.63 -10.29 -0.60
N LEU A 90 -5.33 -10.59 -0.68
CA LEU A 90 -4.47 -10.24 -1.81
C LEU A 90 -3.98 -11.57 -2.40
N GLN A 91 -4.52 -11.95 -3.56
CA GLN A 91 -4.08 -13.15 -4.28
C GLN A 91 -2.80 -12.81 -5.07
N LEU A 92 -1.74 -13.55 -4.78
CA LEU A 92 -0.47 -13.50 -5.50
C LEU A 92 -0.36 -14.78 -6.32
N ASP A 93 -0.40 -14.66 -7.65
CA ASP A 93 0.02 -15.75 -8.53
C ASP A 93 1.54 -15.72 -8.64
N VAL A 94 2.18 -16.72 -8.05
CA VAL A 94 3.63 -16.89 -8.11
C VAL A 94 3.93 -17.94 -9.18
N GLY A 95 4.36 -17.49 -10.35
CA GLY A 95 4.87 -18.36 -11.40
C GLY A 95 6.32 -18.75 -11.14
N PHE A 96 6.63 -20.04 -11.22
CA PHE A 96 8.01 -20.54 -11.17
C PHE A 96 8.39 -20.99 -12.58
N ASP A 97 9.25 -20.25 -13.27
CA ASP A 97 9.80 -20.66 -14.55
C ASP A 97 11.19 -21.27 -14.31
N SER A 98 11.34 -22.55 -14.65
CA SER A 98 12.53 -23.35 -14.36
C SER A 98 13.57 -23.24 -15.47
N ALA A 99 14.14 -22.05 -15.63
CA ALA A 99 15.42 -21.84 -16.30
C ALA A 99 16.00 -20.48 -15.88
N GLU A 100 16.85 -20.49 -14.85
CA GLU A 100 17.51 -19.33 -14.23
C GLU A 100 16.54 -18.39 -13.47
N GLU A 101 16.56 -18.49 -12.13
CA GLU A 101 15.59 -17.90 -11.20
C GLU A 101 15.30 -16.41 -11.44
N MET A 102 14.19 -16.13 -12.11
CA MET A 102 13.56 -14.82 -12.16
C MET A 102 12.12 -14.94 -11.64
N LEU A 103 11.83 -14.27 -10.52
CA LEU A 103 10.49 -14.25 -9.91
C LEU A 103 9.66 -13.15 -10.58
N GLU A 104 8.78 -13.51 -11.51
CA GLU A 104 7.76 -12.59 -12.01
C GLU A 104 6.50 -12.65 -11.14
N VAL A 105 6.22 -11.56 -10.43
CA VAL A 105 4.95 -11.37 -9.71
C VAL A 105 4.00 -10.63 -10.64
N ARG A 106 2.93 -11.31 -11.08
CA ARG A 106 1.85 -10.68 -11.87
C ARG A 106 0.62 -10.55 -10.99
N VAL A 107 0.03 -9.36 -10.97
CA VAL A 107 -1.24 -9.11 -10.29
C VAL A 107 -2.35 -9.53 -11.24
N GLY A 108 -3.07 -10.60 -10.90
CA GLY A 108 -4.23 -11.05 -11.67
C GLY A 108 -5.46 -10.19 -11.36
N GLU A 109 -6.12 -9.68 -12.40
CA GLU A 109 -7.50 -9.19 -12.32
C GLU A 109 -8.46 -10.26 -12.85
N LYS A 110 -9.65 -10.34 -12.25
CA LYS A 110 -10.71 -11.32 -12.58
C LYS A 110 -11.22 -11.22 -14.01
#